data_AF-A0A9D9M005-F1
#
_entry.id   AF-A0A9D9M005-F1
#
_cell.length_a   1.000
_cell.length_b   1.000
_cell.length_c   1.000
_cell.angle_alpha   90.00
_cell.angle_beta   90.00
_cell.angle_gamma   90.00
#
_symmetry.space_group_name_H-M   'P 1'
#
loop_
_entity.id
_entity.type
_entity.pdbx_description
1 polymer ?
#
loop_
_entity_poly.entity_id
_entity_poly.type
_entity_poly.pdbx_seq_one_letter_code
_entity_poly.pdbx_strand_id
1 'polypeptide(L)'
;MIKTDEAGLKINALLTKENELLTVILAEQRVLRETVKTREWNTLEATIYKIQLLSDQFNQLEATRSSVVQELVHDEDLDIYQISHLFSSDLRQSLLENFRLMRQKLSVSKIENESISEYLRITKDFIQNVFDNAVPQSRNTVYSNKGTIVKPMPESVIVDQLL
;
A
#
# COMPACT_ATOMS: atom_id res chain seq x y z
N MET A 1 28.14 0.48 -31.88
CA MET A 1 26.93 1.32 -31.75
C MET A 1 25.63 0.51 -31.77
N ILE A 2 25.41 -0.42 -32.71
CA ILE A 2 24.09 -1.08 -32.90
C ILE A 2 23.56 -1.85 -31.66
N LYS A 3 24.43 -2.55 -30.90
CA LYS A 3 24.00 -3.30 -29.70
C LYS A 3 23.50 -2.42 -28.55
N THR A 4 24.01 -1.19 -28.46
CA THR A 4 23.69 -0.25 -27.38
C THR A 4 22.28 0.32 -27.58
N ASP A 5 21.92 0.72 -28.79
CA ASP A 5 20.58 1.24 -29.08
C ASP A 5 19.50 0.14 -29.00
N GLU A 6 19.81 -1.13 -29.31
CA GLU A 6 18.87 -2.24 -29.14
C GLU A 6 18.50 -2.43 -27.65
N ALA A 7 19.48 -2.37 -26.74
CA ALA A 7 19.23 -2.42 -25.31
C ALA A 7 18.42 -1.19 -24.83
N GLY A 8 18.75 0.00 -25.33
CA GLY A 8 18.00 1.22 -25.02
C GLY A 8 16.53 1.15 -25.47
N LEU A 9 16.24 0.56 -26.63
CA LEU A 9 14.87 0.33 -27.10
C LEU A 9 14.11 -0.65 -26.21
N LYS A 10 14.77 -1.72 -25.74
CA LYS A 10 14.18 -2.67 -24.78
C LYS A 10 13.84 -2.00 -23.45
N ILE A 11 14.77 -1.21 -22.91
CA ILE A 11 14.57 -0.44 -21.67
C ILE A 11 13.39 0.53 -21.84
N ASN A 12 13.34 1.25 -22.95
CA ASN A 12 12.26 2.21 -23.21
C ASN A 12 10.89 1.53 -23.33
N ALA A 13 10.82 0.36 -23.97
CA ALA A 13 9.60 -0.44 -24.06
C ALA A 13 9.15 -0.96 -22.68
N LEU A 14 10.09 -1.37 -21.83
CA LEU A 14 9.79 -1.78 -20.44
C LEU A 14 9.26 -0.59 -19.63
N LEU A 15 9.90 0.57 -19.71
CA LEU A 15 9.44 1.80 -19.06
C LEU A 15 8.03 2.21 -19.52
N THR A 16 7.70 2.00 -20.79
CA THR A 16 6.35 2.29 -21.31
C THR A 16 5.32 1.34 -20.68
N LYS A 17 5.62 0.04 -20.61
CA LYS A 17 4.75 -0.95 -19.94
C LYS A 17 4.58 -0.68 -18.45
N GLU A 18 5.66 -0.33 -17.75
CA GLU A 18 5.64 0.10 -16.35
C GLU A 18 4.71 1.30 -16.16
N ASN A 19 4.81 2.30 -17.04
CA ASN A 19 3.95 3.48 -17.02
C ASN A 19 2.47 3.14 -17.26
N GLU A 20 2.16 2.27 -18.20
CA GLU A 20 0.80 1.80 -18.47
C GLU A 20 0.23 1.07 -17.25
N LEU A 21 1.01 0.16 -16.67
CA LEU A 21 0.62 -0.61 -15.49
C LEU A 21 0.38 0.30 -14.27
N LEU A 22 1.24 1.30 -14.05
CA LEU A 22 1.04 2.30 -13.01
C LEU A 22 -0.22 3.13 -13.24
N THR A 23 -0.59 3.44 -14.48
CA THR A 23 -1.86 4.11 -14.78
C THR A 23 -3.04 3.24 -14.31
N VAL A 24 -2.99 1.93 -14.54
CA VAL A 24 -4.03 0.99 -14.09
C VAL A 24 -4.05 0.90 -12.57
N ILE A 25 -2.89 0.76 -11.92
CA ILE A 25 -2.80 0.74 -10.45
C ILE A 25 -3.42 1.99 -9.84
N LEU A 26 -3.11 3.19 -10.37
CA LEU A 26 -3.68 4.45 -9.91
C LEU A 26 -5.20 4.51 -10.07
N ALA A 27 -5.74 3.94 -11.15
CA ALA A 27 -7.18 3.85 -11.35
C ALA A 27 -7.82 2.92 -10.32
N GLU A 28 -7.24 1.75 -10.07
CA GLU A 28 -7.73 0.81 -9.05
C GLU A 28 -7.61 1.37 -7.63
N GLN A 29 -6.56 2.13 -7.32
CA GLN A 29 -6.44 2.82 -6.03
C GLN A 29 -7.55 3.86 -5.81
N ARG A 30 -8.01 4.54 -6.86
CA ARG A 30 -9.17 5.43 -6.79
C ARG A 30 -10.46 4.66 -6.54
N VAL A 31 -10.63 3.50 -7.19
CA VAL A 31 -11.77 2.61 -6.94
C VAL A 31 -11.73 2.10 -5.49
N LEU A 32 -10.56 1.71 -5.00
CA LEU A 32 -10.35 1.28 -3.61
C LEU A 32 -10.77 2.38 -2.63
N ARG A 33 -10.31 3.61 -2.86
CA ARG A 33 -10.69 4.75 -2.03
C ARG A 33 -12.20 5.00 -2.01
N GLU A 34 -12.85 4.98 -3.16
CA GLU A 34 -14.30 5.19 -3.22
C GLU A 34 -15.05 4.06 -2.52
N THR A 35 -14.62 2.82 -2.72
CA THR A 35 -15.18 1.62 -2.08
C THR A 35 -15.08 1.69 -0.55
N VAL A 36 -13.94 2.13 -0.03
CA VAL A 36 -13.73 2.35 1.42
C VAL A 36 -14.62 3.48 1.95
N LYS A 37 -14.85 4.52 1.16
CA LYS A 37 -15.72 5.65 1.52
C LYS A 37 -17.20 5.28 1.51
N THR A 38 -17.65 4.50 0.53
CA THR A 38 -19.04 4.02 0.40
C THR A 38 -19.34 2.77 1.22
N ARG A 39 -18.30 2.14 1.82
CA ARG A 39 -18.38 0.91 2.64
C ARG A 39 -18.86 -0.31 1.85
N GLU A 40 -18.51 -0.37 0.57
CA GLU A 40 -18.86 -1.47 -0.33
C GLU A 40 -17.89 -2.65 -0.19
N TRP A 41 -17.99 -3.37 0.94
CA TRP A 41 -17.00 -4.39 1.34
C TRP A 41 -16.81 -5.54 0.35
N ASN A 42 -17.85 -5.89 -0.43
CA ASN A 42 -17.77 -6.94 -1.45
C ASN A 42 -16.79 -6.57 -2.58
N THR A 43 -16.74 -5.29 -2.94
CA THR A 43 -15.85 -4.78 -4.01
C THR A 43 -14.44 -4.53 -3.47
N LEU A 44 -14.30 -4.34 -2.16
CA LEU A 44 -13.04 -4.02 -1.50
C LEU A 44 -11.99 -5.12 -1.69
N GLU A 45 -12.35 -6.36 -1.38
CA GLU A 45 -11.44 -7.51 -1.44
C GLU A 45 -10.97 -7.76 -2.87
N ALA A 46 -11.89 -7.73 -3.84
CA ALA A 46 -11.56 -7.87 -5.26
C ALA A 46 -10.60 -6.78 -5.75
N THR A 47 -10.81 -5.53 -5.32
CA THR A 47 -9.96 -4.41 -5.72
C THR A 47 -8.55 -4.52 -5.09
N ILE A 48 -8.46 -4.92 -3.82
CA ILE A 48 -7.16 -5.17 -3.15
C ILE A 48 -6.38 -6.26 -3.88
N TYR A 49 -7.03 -7.40 -4.17
CA TYR A 49 -6.40 -8.51 -4.89
C TYR A 49 -5.89 -8.05 -6.27
N LYS A 50 -6.69 -7.25 -6.99
CA LYS A 50 -6.29 -6.72 -8.30
C LYS A 50 -5.08 -5.78 -8.19
N ILE A 51 -5.05 -4.88 -7.21
CA ILE A 51 -3.89 -4.00 -6.96
C ILE A 51 -2.64 -4.82 -6.63
N GLN A 52 -2.76 -5.87 -5.83
CA GLN A 52 -1.64 -6.77 -5.51
C GLN A 52 -1.10 -7.45 -6.78
N LEU A 53 -1.97 -8.05 -7.60
CA LEU A 53 -1.59 -8.69 -8.85
C LEU A 53 -0.86 -7.72 -9.80
N LEU A 54 -1.38 -6.49 -9.94
CA LEU A 54 -0.75 -5.46 -10.76
C LEU A 54 0.59 -5.01 -10.17
N SER A 55 0.72 -4.94 -8.84
CA SER A 55 1.98 -4.59 -8.17
C SER A 55 3.05 -5.67 -8.37
N ASP A 56 2.66 -6.94 -8.33
CA ASP A 56 3.56 -8.06 -8.61
C ASP A 56 4.04 -8.03 -10.08
N GLN A 57 3.14 -7.76 -11.02
CA GLN A 57 3.50 -7.57 -12.43
C GLN A 57 4.47 -6.39 -12.61
N PHE A 58 4.28 -5.31 -11.85
CA PHE A 58 5.19 -4.16 -11.89
C PHE A 58 6.58 -4.54 -11.39
N ASN A 59 6.67 -5.25 -10.27
CA ASN A 59 7.94 -5.73 -9.73
C ASN A 59 8.67 -6.67 -10.70
N GLN A 60 7.94 -7.51 -11.45
CA GLN A 60 8.53 -8.36 -12.49
C GLN A 60 9.10 -7.56 -13.66
N LEU A 61 8.39 -6.52 -14.12
CA LEU A 61 8.88 -5.63 -15.17
C LEU A 61 10.13 -4.86 -14.72
N GLU A 62 10.12 -4.33 -13.49
CA GLU A 62 11.26 -3.63 -12.90
C GLU A 62 12.48 -4.54 -12.76
N ALA A 63 12.29 -5.79 -12.31
CA ALA A 63 13.35 -6.78 -12.24
C ALA A 63 13.94 -7.09 -13.63
N THR A 64 13.07 -7.20 -14.65
CA THR A 64 13.49 -7.41 -16.04
C THR A 64 14.25 -6.20 -16.58
N ARG A 65 13.82 -4.98 -16.24
CA ARG A 65 14.53 -3.76 -16.63
C ARG A 65 15.90 -3.69 -15.97
N SER A 66 15.98 -4.01 -14.68
CA SER A 66 17.22 -4.06 -13.92
C SER A 66 18.21 -5.06 -14.53
N SER A 67 17.75 -6.26 -14.92
CA SER A 67 18.62 -7.24 -15.57
C SER A 67 19.14 -6.76 -16.93
N VAL A 68 18.31 -6.11 -17.75
CA VAL A 68 18.75 -5.53 -19.03
C VAL A 68 19.77 -4.41 -18.82
N VAL A 69 19.60 -3.60 -17.78
CA VAL A 69 20.57 -2.56 -17.40
C VAL A 69 21.90 -3.18 -16.96
N GLN A 70 21.86 -4.23 -16.12
CA GLN A 70 23.05 -4.92 -15.62
C GLN A 70 23.82 -5.66 -16.74
N GLU A 71 23.12 -6.16 -17.76
CA GLU A 71 23.73 -6.73 -18.96
C GLU A 71 24.42 -5.66 -19.83
N LEU A 72 23.89 -4.44 -19.85
CA LEU A 72 24.43 -3.32 -20.61
C LEU A 72 25.63 -2.67 -19.91
N VAL A 73 25.52 -2.51 -18.59
CA VAL A 73 26.52 -1.88 -17.73
C VAL A 73 26.77 -2.81 -16.56
N HIS A 74 27.98 -3.35 -16.45
CA HIS A 74 28.42 -4.19 -15.32
C HIS A 74 28.59 -3.43 -14.00
N ASP A 75 28.00 -2.24 -13.88
CA ASP A 75 28.06 -1.36 -12.72
C ASP A 75 26.63 -1.16 -12.20
N GLU A 76 26.39 -1.68 -10.99
CA GLU A 76 25.07 -1.67 -10.35
C GLU A 76 24.67 -0.28 -9.83
N ASP A 77 25.61 0.66 -9.75
CA ASP A 77 25.38 1.99 -9.17
C ASP A 77 24.95 3.05 -10.20
N LEU A 78 24.89 2.71 -11.49
CA LEU A 78 24.48 3.67 -12.52
C LEU A 78 22.95 3.83 -12.61
N ASP A 79 22.49 5.06 -12.40
CA ASP A 79 21.09 5.44 -12.62
C ASP A 79 20.79 5.62 -14.12
N ILE A 80 19.52 5.52 -14.50
CA ILE A 80 19.01 5.74 -15.85
C ILE A 80 19.47 7.08 -16.42
N TYR A 81 19.61 8.14 -15.61
CA TYR A 81 20.15 9.41 -16.07
C TYR A 81 21.58 9.29 -16.63
N GLN A 82 22.42 8.48 -16.01
CA GLN A 82 23.81 8.25 -16.42
C GLN A 82 23.86 7.32 -17.63
N ILE A 83 23.11 6.21 -17.60
CA ILE A 83 23.06 5.23 -18.69
C ILE A 83 22.49 5.85 -19.97
N SER A 84 21.61 6.85 -19.85
CA SER A 84 21.00 7.55 -20.99
C SER A 84 22.01 8.16 -21.97
N HIS A 85 23.23 8.47 -21.51
CA HIS A 85 24.31 9.01 -22.34
C HIS A 85 24.91 7.99 -23.32
N LEU A 86 24.64 6.69 -23.14
CA LEU A 86 25.12 5.63 -24.01
C LEU A 86 24.29 5.49 -25.30
N PHE A 87 23.12 6.12 -25.36
CA PHE A 87 22.17 6.00 -26.45
C PHE A 87 22.16 7.22 -27.38
N SER A 88 21.60 7.03 -28.58
CA SER A 88 21.31 8.12 -29.51
C SER A 88 20.43 9.22 -28.88
N SER A 89 20.55 10.46 -29.39
CA SER A 89 19.85 11.64 -28.83
C SER A 89 18.33 11.47 -28.76
N ASP A 90 17.73 10.91 -29.81
CA ASP A 90 16.27 10.71 -29.89
C ASP A 90 15.79 9.68 -28.86
N LEU A 91 16.51 8.56 -28.76
CA LEU A 91 16.20 7.49 -27.79
C LEU A 91 16.42 7.95 -26.36
N ARG A 92 17.49 8.70 -26.12
CA ARG A 92 17.81 9.31 -24.83
C ARG A 92 16.66 10.19 -24.33
N GLN A 93 16.13 11.06 -25.18
CA GLN A 93 15.03 11.94 -24.78
C GLN A 93 13.79 11.13 -24.39
N SER A 94 13.38 10.18 -25.24
CA SER A 94 12.22 9.32 -24.96
C SER A 94 12.36 8.51 -23.66
N LEU A 95 13.55 7.96 -23.42
CA LEU A 95 13.84 7.16 -22.23
C LEU A 95 13.75 8.02 -20.96
N LEU A 96 14.35 9.21 -20.96
CA LEU A 96 14.31 10.13 -19.83
C LEU A 96 12.90 10.65 -19.55
N GLU A 97 12.10 10.92 -20.59
CA GLU A 97 10.70 11.30 -20.45
C GLU A 97 9.87 10.18 -19.80
N ASN A 98 9.97 8.96 -20.32
CA ASN A 98 9.26 7.80 -19.77
C ASN A 98 9.67 7.48 -18.33
N PHE A 99 10.96 7.59 -18.01
CA PHE A 99 11.45 7.38 -16.65
C PHE A 99 10.92 8.45 -15.66
N ARG A 100 10.90 9.72 -16.08
CA ARG A 100 10.33 10.80 -15.25
C ARG A 100 8.84 10.58 -15.00
N LEU A 101 8.09 10.20 -16.03
CA LEU A 101 6.66 9.88 -15.91
C LEU A 101 6.42 8.72 -14.94
N MET A 102 7.23 7.65 -15.03
CA MET A 102 7.14 6.51 -14.13
C MET A 102 7.39 6.94 -12.68
N ARG A 103 8.47 7.70 -12.42
CA ARG A 103 8.78 8.21 -11.06
C ARG A 103 7.67 9.10 -10.51
N GLN A 104 7.09 9.96 -11.36
CA GLN A 104 5.97 10.79 -10.97
C GLN A 104 4.76 9.94 -10.56
N LYS A 105 4.38 8.94 -11.38
CA LYS A 105 3.25 8.04 -11.07
C LYS A 105 3.48 7.22 -9.80
N LEU A 106 4.70 6.73 -9.57
CA LEU A 106 5.06 6.06 -8.31
C LEU A 106 4.89 6.99 -7.10
N SER A 107 5.32 8.25 -7.21
CA SER A 107 5.12 9.23 -6.15
C SER A 107 3.63 9.46 -5.87
N VAL A 108 2.79 9.56 -6.91
CA VAL A 108 1.34 9.72 -6.76
C VAL A 108 0.71 8.48 -6.11
N SER A 109 1.10 7.28 -6.56
CA SER A 109 0.60 6.01 -6.01
C SER A 109 0.94 5.87 -4.52
N LYS A 110 2.14 6.28 -4.12
CA LYS A 110 2.56 6.33 -2.72
C LYS A 110 1.67 7.26 -1.89
N ILE A 111 1.44 8.48 -2.37
CA ILE A 111 0.57 9.46 -1.69
C ILE A 111 -0.86 8.92 -1.54
N GLU A 112 -1.40 8.28 -2.59
CA GLU A 112 -2.75 7.72 -2.53
C GLU A 112 -2.87 6.59 -1.50
N ASN A 113 -1.88 5.69 -1.45
CA ASN A 113 -1.82 4.62 -0.45
C ASN A 113 -1.70 5.16 0.98
N GLU A 114 -0.88 6.19 1.20
CA GLU A 114 -0.77 6.88 2.49
C GLU A 114 -2.11 7.50 2.89
N SER A 115 -2.80 8.17 1.97
CA SER A 115 -4.12 8.76 2.21
C SER A 115 -5.19 7.71 2.56
N ILE A 116 -5.21 6.55 1.89
CA ILE A 116 -6.16 5.48 2.20
C ILE A 116 -5.88 4.89 3.59
N SER A 117 -4.61 4.65 3.90
CA SER A 117 -4.18 4.12 5.19
C SER A 117 -4.55 5.06 6.34
N GLU A 118 -4.36 6.37 6.13
CA GLU A 118 -4.73 7.41 7.09
C GLU A 118 -6.24 7.45 7.33
N TYR A 119 -7.05 7.41 6.26
CA TYR A 119 -8.51 7.38 6.37
C TYR A 119 -9.00 6.17 7.18
N LEU A 120 -8.44 4.99 6.92
CA LEU A 120 -8.79 3.76 7.65
C LEU A 120 -8.43 3.86 9.13
N ARG A 121 -7.25 4.45 9.45
CA ARG A 121 -6.84 4.71 10.83
C ARG A 121 -7.84 5.63 11.55
N ILE A 122 -8.14 6.79 10.97
CA ILE A 122 -9.09 7.76 11.55
C ILE A 122 -10.46 7.11 11.75
N THR A 123 -10.95 6.34 10.78
CA THR A 123 -12.26 5.67 10.86
C THR A 123 -12.28 4.62 11.97
N LYS A 124 -11.22 3.82 12.09
CA LYS A 124 -11.07 2.84 13.17
C LYS A 124 -11.06 3.52 14.53
N ASP A 125 -10.27 4.57 14.70
CA ASP A 125 -10.16 5.30 15.96
C ASP A 125 -11.49 5.96 16.35
N PHE A 126 -12.22 6.52 15.37
CA PHE A 126 -13.56 7.04 15.61
C PHE A 126 -14.52 5.97 16.12
N ILE A 127 -14.56 4.81 15.46
CA ILE A 127 -15.44 3.69 15.88
C ILE A 127 -15.06 3.19 17.28
N GLN A 128 -13.76 3.03 17.56
CA GLN A 128 -13.28 2.62 18.87
C GLN A 128 -13.71 3.61 19.95
N ASN A 129 -13.50 4.92 19.73
CA ASN A 129 -13.95 5.96 20.65
C ASN A 129 -15.48 5.96 20.83
N VAL A 130 -16.26 5.72 19.77
CA VAL A 130 -17.72 5.60 19.90
C VAL A 130 -18.07 4.40 20.78
N PHE A 131 -17.44 3.24 20.59
CA PHE A 131 -17.69 2.08 21.45
C PHE A 131 -17.25 2.29 22.89
N ASP A 132 -16.07 2.88 23.11
CA ASP A 132 -15.54 3.15 24.46
C ASP A 132 -16.43 4.14 25.24
N ASN A 133 -17.10 5.07 24.54
CA ASN A 133 -17.98 6.07 25.15
C ASN A 133 -19.46 5.65 25.19
N ALA A 134 -19.93 4.85 24.23
CA ALA A 134 -21.32 4.41 24.12
C ALA A 134 -21.60 3.11 24.88
N VAL A 135 -20.58 2.26 25.08
CA VAL A 135 -20.67 1.18 26.06
C VAL A 135 -20.35 1.81 27.41
N PRO A 136 -21.34 2.13 28.26
CA PRO A 136 -21.00 2.46 29.64
C PRO A 136 -20.15 1.30 30.15
N GLN A 137 -18.98 1.58 30.71
CA GLN A 137 -18.34 0.60 31.58
C GLN A 137 -19.32 0.34 32.73
N SER A 138 -20.28 -0.54 32.52
CA SER A 138 -21.23 -1.01 33.51
C SER A 138 -20.51 -1.98 34.43
N ARG A 139 -19.42 -1.51 35.04
CA ARG A 139 -19.07 -1.98 36.36
C ARG A 139 -20.13 -1.38 37.26
N ASN A 140 -21.14 -2.18 37.59
CA ASN A 140 -22.03 -1.93 38.72
C ASN A 140 -21.14 -1.58 39.92
N THR A 141 -20.94 -0.29 40.14
CA THR A 141 -20.16 0.21 41.26
C THR A 141 -21.14 0.17 42.41
N VAL A 142 -21.08 -0.89 43.21
CA VAL A 142 -21.95 -1.05 44.36
C VAL A 142 -21.45 -0.11 45.43
N TYR A 143 -22.27 0.86 45.80
CA TYR A 143 -21.97 1.79 46.89
C TYR A 143 -22.54 1.24 48.19
N SER A 144 -21.79 1.34 49.28
CA SER A 144 -22.33 1.07 50.61
C SER A 144 -23.32 2.18 51.01
N ASN A 145 -24.16 1.92 52.01
CA ASN A 145 -25.06 2.94 52.60
C ASN A 145 -24.33 4.17 53.17
N LYS A 146 -22.99 4.16 53.24
CA LYS A 146 -22.13 5.29 53.63
C LYS A 146 -21.42 5.96 52.45
N GLY A 147 -21.78 5.60 51.20
CA GLY A 147 -21.24 6.21 49.97
C GLY A 147 -19.87 5.73 49.53
N THR A 148 -19.34 4.66 50.14
CA THR A 148 -18.03 4.08 49.77
C THR A 148 -18.17 2.99 48.70
N ILE A 149 -17.25 2.96 47.74
CA ILE A 149 -17.22 1.95 46.66
C ILE A 149 -16.87 0.58 47.26
N VAL A 150 -17.76 -0.40 47.10
CA VAL A 150 -17.58 -1.78 47.55
C VAL A 150 -17.25 -2.64 46.32
N LYS A 151 -16.08 -3.28 46.32
CA LYS A 151 -15.76 -4.30 45.32
C LYS A 151 -16.57 -5.56 45.67
N PRO A 152 -17.31 -6.18 44.71
CA PRO A 152 -17.96 -7.46 44.96
C PRO A 152 -16.86 -8.49 45.24
N MET A 153 -16.79 -8.98 46.47
CA MET A 153 -15.97 -10.14 46.80
C MET A 153 -16.65 -11.36 46.17
N PRO A 154 -15.93 -12.24 45.46
CA PRO A 154 -16.51 -13.51 45.05
C PRO A 154 -16.87 -14.30 46.31
N GLU A 155 -18.12 -14.74 46.41
CA GLU A 155 -18.55 -15.65 47.48
C GLU A 155 -17.70 -16.92 47.40
N SER A 156 -16.99 -17.25 48.48
CA SER A 156 -16.27 -18.51 48.60
C SER A 156 -17.27 -19.67 48.47
N VAL A 157 -17.17 -20.41 47.37
CA VAL A 157 -17.90 -21.67 47.20
C VAL A 157 -17.21 -22.72 48.05
N ILE A 158 -17.83 -23.12 49.16
CA ILE A 158 -17.45 -24.32 49.91
C ILE A 158 -18.19 -25.48 49.26
N VAL A 159 -17.47 -26.37 48.59
CA VAL A 159 -18.02 -27.60 48.04
C VAL A 159 -18.08 -28.63 49.16
N ASP A 160 -19.28 -28.97 49.60
CA ASP A 160 -19.51 -30.04 50.57
C ASP A 160 -19.34 -31.39 49.84
N GLN A 161 -18.21 -32.08 50.05
CA GLN A 161 -18.00 -33.43 49.53
C GLN A 161 -18.68 -34.43 50.46
N LEU A 162 -19.93 -34.75 50.16
CA LEU A 162 -20.57 -35.98 50.63
C LEU A 162 -20.50 -37.04 49.53
N LEU A 163 -19.51 -37.93 49.64
CA LEU A 163 -19.62 -39.40 49.62
C LEU A 163 -18.23 -40.05 49.55
#